data_AF-A0A9D9DQK4-F1
#
_entry.id   AF-A0A9D9DQK4-F1
#
_cell.length_a   1.000
_cell.length_b   1.000
_cell.length_c   1.000
_cell.angle_alpha   90.00
_cell.angle_beta   90.00
_cell.angle_gamma   90.00
#
_symmetry.space_group_name_H-M   'P 1'
#
loop_
_entity.id
_entity.type
_entity.pdbx_description
1 polymer ?
#
loop_
_entity_poly.entity_id
_entity_poly.type
_entity_poly.pdbx_seq_one_letter_code
_entity_poly.pdbx_strand_id
1 'polypeptide(L)' 'MSVQGYRNIEHNRYLPTAETIDKICEVFNIQPVELLLPEPQANLEKVRELINNKLCNCDLDKLIRINNMIDLM' A
#
# COMPACT_ATOMS: atom_id res chain seq x y z
N MET A 1 -5.40 -11.03 -22.05
CA MET A 1 -6.01 -12.05 -21.18
C MET A 1 -7.53 -11.86 -21.25
N SER A 2 -8.34 -12.91 -21.13
CA SER A 2 -9.80 -12.75 -21.12
C SER A 2 -10.29 -12.27 -19.75
N VAL A 3 -11.48 -11.62 -19.69
CA VAL A 3 -12.15 -11.23 -18.44
C VAL A 3 -12.26 -12.42 -17.47
N GLN A 4 -12.54 -13.61 -18.01
CA GLN A 4 -12.61 -14.84 -17.22
C GLN A 4 -11.25 -15.24 -16.63
N GLY A 5 -10.15 -14.97 -17.33
CA GLY A 5 -8.79 -15.22 -16.85
C GLY A 5 -8.45 -14.39 -15.61
N TYR A 6 -8.74 -13.09 -15.65
CA TYR A 6 -8.56 -12.21 -14.49
C TYR A 6 -9.38 -12.67 -13.29
N ARG A 7 -10.67 -12.98 -13.51
CA ARG A 7 -11.55 -13.47 -12.45
C ARG A 7 -11.04 -14.75 -11.79
N ASN A 8 -10.46 -15.66 -12.57
CA ASN A 8 -9.90 -16.90 -12.03
C ASN A 8 -8.63 -16.65 -11.19
N ILE A 9 -7.81 -15.65 -11.54
CA ILE A 9 -6.66 -15.22 -10.74
C ILE A 9 -7.15 -14.64 -9.41
N GLU A 10 -8.09 -13.68 -9.45
CA GLU A 10 -8.61 -12.99 -8.26
C GLU A 10 -9.29 -13.94 -7.26
N HIS A 11 -9.92 -15.01 -7.73
CA HIS A 11 -10.57 -16.01 -6.87
C HIS A 11 -9.66 -17.18 -6.50
N ASN A 12 -8.34 -17.06 -6.73
CA ASN A 12 -7.34 -18.11 -6.46
C ASN A 12 -7.66 -19.46 -7.13
N ARG A 13 -8.37 -19.44 -8.27
CA ARG A 13 -8.69 -20.64 -9.06
C ARG A 13 -7.62 -20.97 -10.09
N TYR A 14 -6.71 -20.04 -10.32
CA TYR A 14 -5.59 -20.18 -11.24
C TYR A 14 -4.38 -19.47 -10.66
N LEU A 15 -3.23 -20.16 -10.64
CA LEU A 15 -1.96 -19.56 -10.25
C LEU A 15 -1.33 -18.90 -11.49
N PRO A 16 -1.10 -17.57 -11.49
CA PRO A 16 -0.50 -16.88 -12.62
C PRO A 16 0.95 -17.31 -12.87
N THR A 17 1.40 -17.23 -14.12
CA THR A 17 2.80 -17.43 -14.51
C THR A 17 3.66 -16.24 -14.07
N ALA A 18 4.99 -16.41 -13.98
CA ALA A 18 5.91 -15.31 -13.68
C ALA A 18 5.76 -14.13 -14.66
N GLU A 19 5.68 -14.40 -15.97
CA GLU A 19 5.43 -13.36 -16.99
C GLU A 19 4.11 -12.61 -16.76
N THR A 20 3.08 -13.29 -16.23
CA THR A 20 1.81 -12.65 -15.89
C THR A 20 1.96 -11.75 -14.66
N ILE A 21 2.70 -12.21 -13.65
CA ILE A 21 3.03 -11.40 -12.46
C ILE A 21 3.81 -10.15 -12.87
N ASP A 22 4.81 -10.27 -13.74
CA ASP A 22 5.62 -9.13 -14.20
C ASP A 22 4.74 -8.07 -14.89
N LYS A 23 3.82 -8.50 -15.77
CA LYS A 23 2.87 -7.59 -16.43
C LYS A 23 1.91 -6.91 -15.45
N ILE A 24 1.44 -7.63 -14.43
CA ILE A 24 0.61 -7.04 -13.36
C ILE A 24 1.43 -5.97 -12.64
N CYS A 25 2.65 -6.30 -12.23
CA CYS A 25 3.54 -5.39 -11.51
C CYS A 25 3.85 -4.12 -12.33
N GLU A 26 4.10 -4.25 -13.64
CA GLU A 26 4.31 -3.12 -14.55
C GLU A 26 3.09 -2.18 -14.62
N VAL A 27 1.88 -2.74 -14.76
CA VAL A 27 0.64 -1.96 -14.87
C VAL A 27 0.33 -1.21 -13.57
N PHE A 28 0.54 -1.85 -12.42
CA PHE A 28 0.28 -1.24 -11.11
C PHE A 28 1.47 -0.42 -10.58
N ASN A 29 2.61 -0.43 -11.29
CA ASN A 29 3.85 0.22 -10.88
C ASN A 29 4.30 -0.19 -9.46
N ILE A 30 4.32 -1.50 -9.22
CA ILE A 30 4.74 -2.14 -7.96
C ILE A 30 5.80 -3.20 -8.23
N GLN A 31 6.51 -3.63 -7.20
CA GLN A 31 7.42 -4.77 -7.22
C GLN A 31 6.67 -6.08 -6.91
N PRO A 32 7.13 -7.25 -7.41
CA PRO A 32 6.50 -8.55 -7.13
C PRO A 32 6.34 -8.86 -5.64
N VAL A 33 7.26 -8.37 -4.80
CA VAL A 33 7.16 -8.52 -3.34
C VAL A 33 5.94 -7.80 -2.77
N GLU A 34 5.58 -6.64 -3.31
CA GLU A 34 4.44 -5.83 -2.86
C GLU A 34 3.10 -6.50 -3.15
N LEU A 35 3.03 -7.33 -4.20
CA LEU A 35 1.85 -8.14 -4.51
C LEU A 35 1.59 -9.25 -3.46
N LEU A 36 2.64 -9.68 -2.76
CA LEU A 36 2.58 -10.71 -1.73
C LEU A 36 2.41 -10.13 -0.32
N LEU A 37 2.59 -8.82 -0.17
CA LEU A 37 2.34 -8.17 1.10
C LEU A 37 0.83 -8.16 1.36
N PRO A 38 0.38 -8.46 2.59
CA PRO A 38 -1.01 -8.18 2.93
C PRO A 38 -1.25 -6.70 2.68
N GLU A 39 -2.33 -6.36 1.95
CA GLU A 39 -2.77 -4.97 1.89
C GLU A 39 -2.84 -4.46 3.33
N PRO A 40 -2.22 -3.30 3.62
CA PRO A 40 -2.41 -2.69 4.91
C PRO A 40 -3.92 -2.47 5.05
N GLN A 41 -4.59 -3.27 5.88
CA GLN A 41 -5.99 -3.06 6.25
C GLN A 41 -6.19 -1.78 7.08
N ALA A 42 -5.18 -0.91 7.10
CA ALA A 42 -5.27 0.41 7.64
C ALA A 42 -6.28 1.19 6.80
N ASN A 43 -7.39 1.56 7.43
CA ASN A 43 -8.25 2.61 6.91
C ASN A 43 -7.42 3.91 6.85
N LEU A 44 -6.84 4.18 5.69
CA LEU A 44 -5.90 5.29 5.46
C LEU A 44 -6.55 6.64 5.81
N GLU A 45 -7.85 6.79 5.54
CA GLU A 45 -8.62 7.98 5.92
C GLU A 45 -8.68 8.14 7.44
N LYS A 46 -8.94 7.06 8.17
CA LYS A 46 -8.93 7.09 9.65
C LYS A 46 -7.54 7.35 10.21
N VAL A 47 -6.49 6.83 9.59
CA VAL A 47 -5.10 7.12 9.99
C VAL A 47 -4.80 8.60 9.79
N ARG A 48 -5.17 9.16 8.63
CA ARG A 48 -5.02 10.58 8.32
C ARG A 48 -5.80 11.46 9.30
N GLU A 49 -7.04 11.10 9.61
CA GLU A 49 -7.88 11.80 10.58
C GLU A 49 -7.23 11.81 11.98
N LEU A 50 -6.76 10.65 12.45
CA LEU A 50 -6.09 10.53 13.75
C LEU A 50 -4.80 11.36 13.83
N ILE A 51 -3.99 11.36 12.76
CA ILE A 51 -2.77 12.17 12.67
C ILE A 51 -3.14 13.65 12.72
N ASN A 52 -4.08 14.09 11.89
CA ASN A 52 -4.51 15.49 11.87
C ASN A 52 -5.07 15.96 13.22
N ASN A 53 -5.94 15.17 13.86
CA ASN A 53 -6.51 15.49 15.16
C ASN A 53 -5.45 15.62 16.26
N LYS A 54 -4.36 14.84 16.19
CA LYS A 54 -3.27 14.91 17.16
C LYS A 54 -2.29 16.04 16.88
N LEU A 55 -2.05 16.35 15.61
CA LEU A 55 -1.00 17.30 15.20
C LEU A 55 -1.52 18.72 14.94
N CYS A 56 -2.83 18.94 14.80
CA CYS A 56 -3.41 20.23 14.43
C CYS A 56 -3.06 21.39 15.36
N ASN A 57 -2.80 21.11 16.64
CA ASN A 57 -2.43 22.11 17.66
C ASN A 57 -0.98 21.94 18.16
N CYS A 58 -0.14 21.22 17.40
CA CYS A 58 1.26 21.01 17.81
C CYS A 58 2.14 22.16 17.34
N ASP A 59 3.04 22.61 18.21
CA ASP A 59 4.02 23.64 17.88
C ASP A 59 5.01 23.14 16.80
N LEU A 60 5.52 24.06 15.99
CA LEU A 60 6.42 23.76 14.88
C LEU A 60 7.66 22.96 15.31
N ASP A 61 8.28 23.31 16.44
CA ASP A 61 9.43 22.58 16.99
C ASP A 61 9.12 21.11 17.30
N LYS A 62 7.90 20.82 17.80
CA LYS A 62 7.46 19.44 18.07
C LYS A 62 7.20 18.70 16.77
N LEU A 63 6.61 19.36 15.78
CA LEU A 63 6.38 18.77 14.46
C LEU A 63 7.69 18.40 13.76
N ILE A 64 8.69 19.29 13.79
CA ILE A 64 10.04 19.02 13.25
C ILE A 64 10.66 17.81 13.95
N ARG A 65 10.56 17.73 15.27
CA ARG A 65 11.08 16.61 16.04
C ARG A 65 10.38 15.29 15.72
N ILE A 66 9.06 15.32 15.55
CA ILE A 66 8.27 14.14 15.13
C ILE A 66 8.69 13.70 13.73
N ASN A 67 8.84 14.64 12.78
CA ASN A 67 9.26 14.32 11.42
C ASN A 67 10.64 13.65 11.40
N ASN A 68 11.60 14.21 12.13
CA ASN A 68 12.94 13.63 12.24
C ASN A 68 12.94 12.22 12.86
N MET A 69 11.99 11.89 13.74
CA MET A 69 11.88 10.53 14.28
C MET A 69 11.33 9.55 13.24
N ILE A 70 10.40 9.99 12.38
CA ILE A 70 9.84 9.15 11.31
C ILE A 70 10.92 8.86 10.26
N ASP A 71 11.72 9.85 9.89
CA ASP A 71 12.80 9.69 8.89
C ASP A 71 13.95 8.76 9.35
N LEU A 72 14.00 8.44 10.65
CA LEU A 72 14.99 7.54 11.25
C LEU A 72 14.51 6.09 11.38
N MET A 73 13.23 5.82 11.15
CA MET A 73 12.64 4.48 11.13
C MET A 73 12.74 3.86 9.74
#